data_AF-A0A1G2F9F1-F1
#
_entry.id   AF-A0A1G2F9F1-F1
#
_cell.length_a   1.000
_cell.length_b   1.000
_cell.length_c   1.000
_cell.angle_alpha   90.00
_cell.angle_beta   90.00
_cell.angle_gamma   90.00
#
_symmetry.space_group_name_H-M   'P 1'
#
loop_
_entity.id
_entity.type
_entity.pdbx_description
1 polymer ?
#
loop_
_entity_poly.entity_id
_entity_poly.type
_entity_poly.pdbx_seq_one_letter_code
_entity_poly.pdbx_strand_id
1 'polypeptide(L)'
;VHILPESFKKSAGLEVSFLVMLGILIFFSLEKFLRWRHCHIADPTKHYHPVVAMNLVGDNVHNFIDGVLIGASFLVSVPIGLASTLAIILHEIPQEIGDFGMLIRFGLTKKKALIFNFISSFSAIFGALASLIIGSYIKDYALIILPITAGGFIYLAGSDLIPELHHETKISASLGQLMAIILGVGAMAALLLLE
;
A
#
# COMPACT_ATOMS: atom_id res chain seq x y z
N VAL A 1 9.75 -2.59 -8.13
CA VAL A 1 11.04 -2.70 -8.86
C VAL A 1 12.14 -3.42 -8.06
N HIS A 2 12.18 -3.33 -6.73
CA HIS A 2 13.19 -4.03 -5.90
C HIS A 2 12.70 -5.40 -5.37
N ILE A 3 11.47 -5.49 -4.86
CA ILE A 3 10.95 -6.69 -4.17
C ILE A 3 10.89 -7.95 -5.04
N LEU A 4 10.25 -7.84 -6.22
CA LEU A 4 10.01 -9.00 -7.08
C LEU A 4 11.32 -9.58 -7.63
N PRO A 5 12.24 -8.80 -8.26
CA PRO A 5 13.49 -9.36 -8.75
C PRO A 5 14.31 -10.06 -7.67
N GLU A 6 14.37 -9.50 -6.46
CA GLU A 6 15.09 -10.11 -5.34
C GLU A 6 14.46 -11.44 -4.90
N SER A 7 13.12 -11.51 -4.87
CA SER A 7 12.39 -12.74 -4.56
C SER A 7 12.64 -13.84 -5.59
N PHE A 8 12.63 -13.50 -6.88
CA PHE A 8 12.90 -14.43 -7.98
C PHE A 8 14.36 -14.90 -8.05
N LYS A 9 15.32 -14.16 -7.47
CA LYS A 9 16.71 -14.62 -7.34
C LYS A 9 16.89 -15.66 -6.22
N LYS A 10 16.10 -15.55 -5.15
CA LYS A 10 16.29 -16.35 -3.92
C LYS A 10 15.40 -17.59 -3.83
N SER A 11 14.30 -17.65 -4.60
CA SER A 11 13.41 -18.82 -4.63
C SER A 11 13.03 -19.24 -6.05
N ALA A 12 12.43 -20.42 -6.19
CA ALA A 12 11.93 -20.92 -7.46
C ALA A 12 10.84 -19.99 -8.01
N GLY A 13 10.94 -19.64 -9.30
CA GLY A 13 10.03 -18.66 -9.90
C GLY A 13 8.55 -19.06 -9.85
N LEU A 14 8.24 -20.35 -9.85
CA LEU A 14 6.87 -20.83 -9.71
C LEU A 14 6.29 -20.51 -8.32
N GLU A 15 7.08 -20.72 -7.26
CA GLU A 15 6.68 -20.44 -5.88
C GLU A 15 6.43 -18.95 -5.68
N VAL A 16 7.38 -18.11 -6.12
CA VAL A 16 7.24 -16.64 -6.06
C VAL A 16 5.98 -16.18 -6.79
N SER A 17 5.70 -16.74 -7.98
CA SER A 17 4.49 -16.40 -8.74
C SER A 17 3.20 -16.75 -7.98
N PHE A 18 3.14 -17.93 -7.35
CA PHE A 18 1.98 -18.31 -6.53
C PHE A 18 1.82 -17.41 -5.31
N LEU A 19 2.91 -17.00 -4.66
CA LEU A 19 2.85 -16.08 -3.52
C LEU A 19 2.37 -14.69 -3.94
N VAL A 20 2.79 -14.18 -5.10
CA VAL A 20 2.24 -12.93 -5.67
C VAL A 20 0.75 -13.06 -5.94
N MET A 21 0.31 -14.15 -6.57
CA MET A 21 -1.12 -14.41 -6.79
C MET A 21 -1.91 -14.50 -5.49
N LEU A 22 -1.34 -15.14 -4.47
CA LEU A 22 -1.93 -15.23 -3.14
C LEU A 22 -2.12 -13.84 -2.53
N GLY A 23 -1.13 -12.96 -2.66
CA GLY A 23 -1.23 -11.56 -2.25
C GLY A 23 -2.41 -10.83 -2.89
N ILE A 24 -2.54 -10.94 -4.21
CA ILE A 24 -3.67 -10.38 -4.98
C ILE A 24 -5.01 -10.91 -4.43
N LEU A 25 -5.12 -12.23 -4.22
CA LEU A 25 -6.35 -12.87 -3.74
C LEU A 25 -6.71 -12.46 -2.31
N ILE A 26 -5.71 -12.31 -1.43
CA ILE A 26 -5.90 -11.84 -0.04
C ILE A 26 -6.49 -10.43 -0.06
N PHE A 27 -5.89 -9.51 -0.82
CA PHE A 27 -6.37 -8.13 -0.89
C PHE A 27 -7.73 -8.01 -1.54
N PHE A 28 -7.96 -8.73 -2.64
CA PHE A 28 -9.28 -8.84 -3.25
C PHE A 28 -10.35 -9.30 -2.26
N SER A 29 -10.04 -10.35 -1.48
CA SER A 29 -10.97 -10.89 -0.48
C SER A 29 -11.22 -9.92 0.66
N LEU A 30 -10.17 -9.23 1.13
CA LEU A 30 -10.27 -8.22 2.16
C LEU A 30 -11.13 -7.03 1.71
N GLU A 31 -10.83 -6.47 0.54
CA GLU A 31 -11.59 -5.35 -0.02
C GLU A 31 -13.06 -5.73 -0.23
N LYS A 32 -13.32 -6.93 -0.75
CA LYS A 32 -14.68 -7.45 -0.92
C LYS A 32 -15.42 -7.59 0.42
N PHE A 33 -14.75 -8.06 1.46
CA PHE A 33 -15.33 -8.15 2.80
C PHE A 33 -15.64 -6.76 3.39
N LEU A 34 -14.72 -5.80 3.23
CA LEU A 34 -14.91 -4.40 3.67
C LEU A 34 -16.07 -3.74 2.95
N ARG A 35 -16.15 -3.87 1.61
CA ARG A 35 -17.29 -3.36 0.81
C ARG A 35 -18.61 -4.05 1.18
N TRP A 36 -18.60 -5.36 1.40
CA TRP A 36 -19.80 -6.12 1.75
C TRP A 36 -20.40 -5.68 3.09
N ARG A 37 -19.57 -5.46 4.11
CA ARG A 37 -20.02 -4.93 5.42
C ARG A 37 -20.68 -3.56 5.29
N HIS A 38 -20.26 -2.72 4.34
CA HIS A 38 -20.87 -1.40 4.10
C HIS A 38 -22.26 -1.44 3.46
N CYS A 39 -22.50 -2.36 2.51
CA CYS A 39 -23.83 -2.46 1.87
C CYS A 39 -24.96 -2.88 2.83
N HIS A 40 -24.64 -3.44 3.99
CA HIS A 40 -25.64 -3.88 4.99
C HIS A 40 -25.86 -2.88 6.14
N ILE A 41 -25.06 -1.82 6.26
CA ILE A 41 -25.12 -0.86 7.38
C ILE A 41 -25.55 0.54 6.90
N ALA A 42 -25.50 0.82 5.60
CA ALA A 42 -25.83 2.14 5.06
C ALA A 42 -27.34 2.41 5.05
N ASP A 43 -27.79 3.28 5.97
CA ASP A 43 -29.04 4.03 5.84
C ASP A 43 -28.97 4.91 4.56
N PRO A 44 -29.93 4.83 3.62
CA PRO A 44 -29.94 5.56 2.36
C PRO A 44 -29.94 7.10 2.50
N THR A 45 -29.97 7.64 3.71
CA THR A 45 -30.13 9.08 3.95
C THR A 45 -28.87 9.80 4.45
N LYS A 46 -27.77 9.08 4.72
CA LYS A 46 -26.50 9.66 5.26
C LYS A 46 -25.26 9.21 4.50
N HIS A 47 -25.01 9.78 3.32
CA HIS A 47 -24.00 9.30 2.37
C HIS A 47 -22.55 9.77 2.56
N TYR A 48 -22.24 10.67 3.50
CA TYR A 48 -20.87 11.22 3.62
C TYR A 48 -19.91 10.39 4.51
N HIS A 49 -20.44 9.74 5.55
CA HIS A 49 -19.63 8.98 6.52
C HIS A 49 -19.04 7.65 6.01
N PRO A 50 -19.68 6.90 5.09
CA PRO A 50 -19.14 5.61 4.63
C PRO A 50 -17.82 5.73 3.86
N VAL A 51 -17.67 6.75 3.00
CA VAL A 51 -16.47 6.92 2.16
C VAL A 51 -15.24 7.26 3.00
N VAL A 52 -15.40 8.18 3.96
CA VAL A 52 -14.35 8.54 4.92
C VAL A 52 -13.90 7.33 5.73
N ALA A 53 -14.85 6.57 6.27
CA ALA A 53 -14.53 5.38 7.06
C ALA A 53 -13.82 4.32 6.22
N MET A 54 -14.28 4.07 5.00
CA MET A 54 -13.68 3.11 4.09
C MET A 54 -12.24 3.50 3.74
N ASN A 55 -11.99 4.78 3.45
CA ASN A 55 -10.63 5.24 3.18
C ASN A 55 -9.73 5.05 4.39
N LEU A 56 -10.15 5.49 5.58
CA LEU A 56 -9.33 5.34 6.78
C LEU A 56 -9.03 3.87 7.10
N VAL A 57 -9.98 2.96 6.86
CA VAL A 57 -9.74 1.52 7.06
C VAL A 57 -8.77 0.98 6.00
N GLY A 58 -8.94 1.36 4.73
CA GLY A 58 -8.03 0.97 3.65
C GLY A 58 -6.61 1.46 3.92
N ASP A 59 -6.48 2.72 4.30
CA ASP A 59 -5.21 3.38 4.65
C ASP A 59 -4.55 2.72 5.87
N ASN A 60 -5.30 2.35 6.91
CA ASN A 60 -4.75 1.59 8.05
C ASN A 60 -4.21 0.20 7.62
N VAL A 61 -4.88 -0.48 6.71
CA VAL A 61 -4.41 -1.79 6.20
C VAL A 61 -3.17 -1.59 5.35
N HIS A 62 -3.15 -0.57 4.49
CA HIS A 62 -2.01 -0.22 3.65
C HIS A 62 -0.78 0.06 4.51
N ASN A 63 -0.89 1.00 5.44
CA ASN A 63 0.16 1.39 6.37
C ASN A 63 0.66 0.18 7.18
N PHE A 64 -0.22 -0.69 7.68
CA PHE A 64 0.19 -1.94 8.35
C PHE A 64 1.08 -2.81 7.44
N ILE A 65 0.72 -2.93 6.17
CA ILE A 65 1.41 -3.78 5.21
C ILE A 65 2.76 -3.18 4.79
N ASP A 66 2.84 -1.86 4.67
CA ASP A 66 4.11 -1.14 4.57
C ASP A 66 5.02 -1.41 5.77
N GLY A 67 4.45 -1.37 6.97
CA GLY A 67 5.13 -1.77 8.19
C GLY A 67 5.73 -3.17 8.08
N VAL A 68 4.90 -4.14 7.69
CA VAL A 68 5.35 -5.53 7.48
C VAL A 68 6.48 -5.60 6.47
N LEU A 69 6.39 -4.86 5.37
CA LEU A 69 7.43 -4.80 4.35
C LEU A 69 8.75 -4.24 4.90
N ILE A 70 8.71 -3.12 5.64
CA ILE A 70 9.90 -2.55 6.30
C ILE A 70 10.53 -3.59 7.23
N GLY A 71 9.73 -4.19 8.11
CA GLY A 71 10.22 -5.19 9.07
C GLY A 71 10.84 -6.40 8.37
N ALA A 72 10.19 -6.93 7.34
CA ALA A 72 10.67 -8.08 6.58
C ALA A 72 11.97 -7.77 5.83
N SER A 73 12.08 -6.58 5.25
CA SER A 73 13.28 -6.12 4.57
C SER A 73 14.49 -5.99 5.51
N PHE A 74 14.29 -5.50 6.74
CA PHE A 74 15.36 -5.46 7.75
C PHE A 74 15.82 -6.85 8.21
N LEU A 75 14.95 -7.87 8.15
CA LEU A 75 15.35 -9.26 8.40
C LEU A 75 16.20 -9.84 7.27
N VAL A 76 16.11 -9.29 6.05
CA VAL A 76 16.98 -9.68 4.93
C VAL A 76 18.36 -9.04 5.08
N SER A 77 18.42 -7.71 5.17
CA SER A 77 19.66 -6.96 5.43
C SER A 77 19.36 -5.51 5.81
N VAL A 78 20.31 -4.86 6.49
CA VAL A 78 20.20 -3.43 6.85
C VAL A 78 20.08 -2.54 5.60
N PRO A 79 20.89 -2.71 4.53
CA PRO A 79 20.74 -1.91 3.30
C PRO A 79 19.36 -2.05 2.65
N ILE A 80 18.82 -3.28 2.55
CA ILE A 80 17.49 -3.52 1.96
C ILE A 80 16.39 -2.92 2.83
N GLY A 81 16.51 -3.00 4.16
CA GLY A 81 15.60 -2.34 5.11
C GLY A 81 15.58 -0.83 4.94
N LEU A 82 16.75 -0.19 4.83
CA LEU A 82 16.86 1.25 4.61
C LEU A 82 16.29 1.67 3.24
N ALA A 83 16.63 0.94 2.18
CA ALA A 83 16.11 1.19 0.84
C ALA A 83 14.57 1.06 0.79
N SER A 84 14.02 0.01 1.42
CA SER A 84 12.56 -0.21 1.51
C SER A 84 11.87 0.90 2.31
N THR A 85 12.47 1.33 3.43
CA THR A 85 11.93 2.43 4.25
C THR A 85 11.87 3.72 3.45
N LEU A 86 12.95 4.07 2.74
CA LEU A 86 12.99 5.26 1.90
C LEU A 86 11.98 5.17 0.74
N ALA A 87 11.87 3.99 0.12
CA ALA A 87 10.91 3.71 -0.93
C ALA A 87 9.46 3.93 -0.47
N ILE A 88 9.14 3.48 0.76
CA ILE A 88 7.83 3.67 1.39
C ILE A 88 7.56 5.13 1.69
N ILE A 89 8.50 5.82 2.36
CA ILE A 89 8.37 7.26 2.62
C ILE A 89 8.06 8.05 1.35
N LEU A 90 8.71 7.70 0.23
CA LEU A 90 8.54 8.41 -1.03
C LEU A 90 7.15 8.23 -1.67
N HIS A 91 6.47 7.10 -1.46
CA HIS A 91 5.11 6.90 -1.98
C HIS A 91 4.01 7.19 -0.97
N GLU A 92 4.31 7.13 0.33
CA GLU A 92 3.37 7.51 1.39
C GLU A 92 3.12 9.02 1.45
N ILE A 93 4.15 9.86 1.23
CA ILE A 93 3.94 11.32 1.24
C ILE A 93 2.87 11.75 0.19
N PRO A 94 2.95 11.33 -1.10
CA PRO A 94 1.90 11.60 -2.06
C PRO A 94 0.53 10.99 -1.69
N GLN A 95 0.53 9.75 -1.18
CA GLN A 95 -0.69 9.02 -0.82
C GLN A 95 -1.45 9.75 0.30
N GLU A 96 -0.77 10.07 1.40
CA GLU A 96 -1.34 10.77 2.55
C GLU A 96 -1.86 12.18 2.19
N ILE A 97 -1.20 12.88 1.25
CA ILE A 97 -1.71 14.15 0.70
C ILE A 97 -3.02 13.93 -0.07
N GLY A 98 -3.11 12.86 -0.86
CA GLY A 98 -4.33 12.46 -1.57
C GLY A 98 -5.47 12.17 -0.61
N ASP A 99 -5.19 11.36 0.41
CA ASP A 99 -6.13 10.97 1.47
C ASP A 99 -6.64 12.19 2.23
N PHE A 100 -5.74 13.08 2.64
CA PHE A 100 -6.11 14.34 3.28
C PHE A 100 -7.06 15.17 2.40
N GLY A 101 -6.78 15.27 1.11
CA GLY A 101 -7.62 15.98 0.14
C GLY A 101 -9.02 15.34 0.01
N MET A 102 -9.07 14.01 -0.05
CA MET A 102 -10.31 13.25 -0.10
C MET A 102 -11.12 13.42 1.20
N LEU A 103 -10.51 13.30 2.37
CA LEU A 103 -11.18 13.48 3.66
C LEU A 103 -11.83 14.86 3.80
N ILE A 104 -11.14 15.91 3.37
CA ILE A 104 -11.70 17.28 3.35
C ILE A 104 -12.87 17.37 2.36
N ARG A 105 -12.71 16.82 1.14
CA ARG A 105 -13.77 16.82 0.12
C ARG A 105 -15.06 16.16 0.61
N PHE A 106 -14.95 15.15 1.45
CA PHE A 106 -16.09 14.45 2.06
C PHE A 106 -16.52 15.01 3.43
N GLY A 107 -16.07 16.22 3.79
CA GLY A 107 -16.66 17.02 4.86
C GLY A 107 -15.91 17.04 6.19
N LEU A 108 -14.69 16.49 6.27
CA LEU A 108 -13.87 16.65 7.46
C LEU A 108 -13.22 18.04 7.51
N THR A 109 -13.08 18.57 8.72
CA THR A 109 -12.26 19.77 8.93
C THR A 109 -10.78 19.41 8.73
N LYS A 110 -9.97 20.38 8.26
CA LYS A 110 -8.52 20.19 8.06
C LYS A 110 -7.83 19.54 9.27
N LYS A 111 -8.16 19.98 10.48
CA LYS A 111 -7.62 19.43 11.72
C LYS A 111 -7.98 17.96 11.91
N LYS A 112 -9.24 17.58 11.66
CA LYS A 112 -9.68 16.18 11.79
C LYS A 112 -9.03 15.28 10.74
N ALA A 113 -8.97 15.74 9.49
CA ALA A 113 -8.32 14.99 8.41
C ALA A 113 -6.84 14.70 8.73
N LEU A 114 -6.08 15.72 9.16
CA LEU A 114 -4.68 15.52 9.59
C LEU A 114 -4.54 14.55 10.76
N ILE A 115 -5.41 14.66 11.78
CA ILE A 115 -5.36 13.77 12.94
C ILE A 115 -5.65 12.32 12.53
N PHE A 116 -6.65 12.09 11.69
CA PHE A 116 -7.01 10.72 11.31
C PHE A 116 -5.96 10.07 10.41
N ASN A 117 -5.40 10.79 9.43
CA ASN A 117 -4.24 10.30 8.67
C ASN A 117 -3.09 9.96 9.60
N PHE A 118 -2.69 10.88 10.47
CA PHE A 118 -1.58 10.65 11.41
C PHE A 118 -1.81 9.44 12.33
N ILE A 119 -3.04 9.23 12.82
CA ILE A 119 -3.39 8.07 13.63
C ILE A 119 -3.32 6.79 12.80
N SER A 120 -3.77 6.83 11.54
CA SER A 120 -3.76 5.69 10.62
C SER A 120 -2.34 5.18 10.38
N SER A 121 -1.37 6.08 10.22
CA SER A 121 0.03 5.70 9.97
C SER A 121 0.70 4.97 11.15
N PHE A 122 0.13 4.98 12.37
CA PHE A 122 0.64 4.14 13.47
C PHE A 122 0.51 2.64 13.21
N SER A 123 -0.44 2.24 12.35
CA SER A 123 -0.60 0.85 11.95
C SER A 123 0.69 0.27 11.32
N ALA A 124 1.51 1.10 10.65
CA ALA A 124 2.81 0.71 10.12
C ALA A 124 3.79 0.26 11.21
N ILE A 125 3.78 0.92 12.37
CA ILE A 125 4.63 0.51 13.50
C ILE A 125 4.24 -0.90 13.96
N PHE A 126 2.94 -1.17 14.07
CA PHE A 126 2.45 -2.49 14.45
C PHE A 126 2.78 -3.56 13.40
N GLY A 127 2.70 -3.23 12.12
CA GLY A 127 3.11 -4.10 11.01
C GLY A 127 4.59 -4.46 11.08
N ALA A 128 5.46 -3.47 11.28
CA ALA A 128 6.91 -3.68 11.39
C ALA A 128 7.26 -4.55 12.60
N LEU A 129 6.67 -4.26 13.77
CA LEU A 129 6.86 -5.07 14.97
C LEU A 129 6.36 -6.51 14.77
N ALA A 130 5.17 -6.69 14.20
CA ALA A 130 4.62 -8.01 13.91
C ALA A 130 5.56 -8.80 12.99
N SER A 131 6.06 -8.16 11.93
CA SER A 131 7.00 -8.77 11.00
C SER A 131 8.33 -9.16 11.65
N LEU A 132 8.92 -8.28 12.46
CA LEU A 132 10.17 -8.56 13.16
C LEU A 132 10.02 -9.71 14.18
N ILE A 133 8.90 -9.72 14.93
CA ILE A 133 8.61 -10.79 15.88
C ILE A 133 8.39 -12.11 15.13
N ILE A 134 7.42 -12.16 14.21
CA ILE A 134 7.05 -13.38 13.50
C ILE A 134 8.22 -13.91 12.67
N GLY A 135 8.93 -13.03 11.96
CA GLY A 135 10.04 -13.40 11.10
C GLY A 135 11.26 -13.93 11.85
N SER A 136 11.36 -13.70 13.17
CA SER A 136 12.38 -14.35 14.00
C SER A 136 12.10 -15.82 14.29
N TYR A 137 10.85 -16.28 14.14
CA TYR A 137 10.42 -17.66 14.39
C TYR A 137 10.17 -18.47 13.11
N ILE A 138 9.93 -17.80 11.98
CA ILE A 138 9.64 -18.45 10.69
C ILE A 138 10.89 -18.41 9.81
N LYS A 139 11.43 -19.59 9.49
CA LYS A 139 12.52 -19.70 8.52
C LYS A 139 12.04 -19.20 7.15
N ASP A 140 12.90 -18.46 6.45
CA ASP A 140 12.64 -17.94 5.11
C ASP A 140 11.41 -17.01 5.03
N TYR A 141 11.02 -16.41 6.16
CA TYR A 141 9.85 -15.52 6.28
C TYR A 141 9.81 -14.41 5.21
N ALA A 142 10.95 -13.74 4.98
CA ALA A 142 11.06 -12.69 3.99
C ALA A 142 10.79 -13.21 2.56
N LEU A 143 11.18 -14.44 2.23
CA LEU A 143 10.93 -15.04 0.91
C LEU A 143 9.45 -15.32 0.67
N ILE A 144 8.66 -15.46 1.74
CA ILE A 144 7.23 -15.73 1.69
C ILE A 144 6.44 -14.41 1.67
N ILE A 145 6.73 -13.51 2.61
CA ILE A 145 5.89 -12.32 2.83
C ILE A 145 6.13 -11.24 1.77
N LEU A 146 7.35 -11.09 1.27
CA LEU A 146 7.69 -10.04 0.30
C LEU A 146 6.93 -10.20 -1.03
N PRO A 147 6.85 -11.38 -1.67
CA PRO A 147 6.03 -11.56 -2.87
C PRO A 147 4.53 -11.40 -2.61
N ILE A 148 4.03 -11.86 -1.46
CA ILE A 148 2.62 -11.67 -1.06
C ILE A 148 2.29 -10.18 -0.99
N THR A 149 3.13 -9.39 -0.29
CA THR A 149 2.94 -7.94 -0.19
C THR A 149 3.04 -7.26 -1.56
N ALA A 150 3.98 -7.66 -2.41
CA ALA A 150 4.09 -7.15 -3.77
C ALA A 150 2.82 -7.41 -4.61
N GLY A 151 2.22 -8.61 -4.48
CA GLY A 151 0.93 -8.92 -5.10
C GLY A 151 -0.21 -8.04 -4.58
N GLY A 152 -0.22 -7.78 -3.27
CA GLY A 152 -1.16 -6.84 -2.65
C GLY A 152 -1.09 -5.43 -3.23
N PHE A 153 0.10 -4.86 -3.39
CA PHE A 153 0.26 -3.53 -4.00
C PHE A 153 -0.10 -3.49 -5.47
N ILE A 154 0.19 -4.54 -6.23
CA ILE A 154 -0.28 -4.66 -7.62
C ILE A 154 -1.81 -4.59 -7.66
N TYR A 155 -2.47 -5.30 -6.75
CA TYR A 155 -3.92 -5.27 -6.66
C TYR A 155 -4.43 -3.87 -6.30
N LEU A 156 -3.95 -3.23 -5.22
CA LEU A 156 -4.37 -1.88 -4.82
C LEU A 156 -4.16 -0.84 -5.93
N ALA A 157 -3.00 -0.86 -6.60
CA ALA A 157 -2.74 0.05 -7.70
C ALA A 157 -3.74 -0.16 -8.85
N GLY A 158 -4.10 -1.42 -9.13
CA GLY A 158 -5.04 -1.78 -10.20
C GLY A 158 -6.51 -1.55 -9.87
N SER A 159 -6.94 -1.80 -8.63
CA SER A 159 -8.35 -1.74 -8.22
C SER A 159 -8.78 -0.37 -7.72
N ASP A 160 -7.86 0.43 -7.16
CA ASP A 160 -8.19 1.71 -6.53
C ASP A 160 -7.58 2.91 -7.27
N LEU A 161 -6.26 2.91 -7.51
CA LEU A 161 -5.58 4.08 -8.09
C LEU A 161 -5.86 4.26 -9.59
N ILE A 162 -5.70 3.22 -10.40
CA ILE A 162 -5.91 3.30 -11.86
C ILE A 162 -7.35 3.72 -12.22
N PRO A 163 -8.41 3.16 -11.61
CA PRO A 163 -9.78 3.59 -11.91
C PRO A 163 -10.03 5.07 -11.59
N GLU A 164 -9.45 5.62 -10.52
CA GLU A 164 -9.60 7.05 -10.20
C GLU A 164 -8.89 7.94 -11.24
N LEU A 165 -7.73 7.53 -11.73
CA LEU A 165 -7.05 8.23 -12.82
C LEU A 165 -7.88 8.25 -14.11
N HIS A 166 -8.64 7.18 -14.39
CA HIS A 166 -9.54 7.13 -15.55
C HIS A 166 -10.75 8.06 -15.47
N HIS A 167 -11.11 8.57 -14.28
CA HIS A 167 -12.19 9.56 -14.15
C HIS A 167 -11.81 10.94 -14.72
N GLU A 168 -10.52 11.25 -14.88
CA GLU A 168 -10.06 12.51 -15.45
C GLU A 168 -9.94 12.42 -16.98
N THR A 169 -10.78 13.18 -17.69
CA THR A 169 -10.89 13.10 -19.15
C THR A 169 -10.09 14.18 -19.88
N LYS A 170 -9.50 15.15 -19.18
CA LYS A 170 -8.72 16.22 -19.81
C LYS A 170 -7.33 15.71 -20.20
N ILE A 171 -7.02 15.76 -21.49
CA ILE A 171 -5.74 15.31 -22.06
C ILE A 171 -4.53 15.94 -21.33
N SER A 172 -4.57 17.23 -21.00
CA SER A 172 -3.47 17.89 -20.30
C SER A 172 -3.25 17.34 -18.89
N ALA A 173 -4.32 16.98 -18.18
CA ALA A 173 -4.25 16.36 -16.87
C ALA A 173 -3.78 14.90 -16.99
N SER A 174 -4.29 14.14 -17.97
CA SER A 174 -3.85 12.76 -18.23
C SER A 174 -2.36 12.67 -18.59
N LEU A 175 -1.84 13.62 -19.39
CA LEU A 175 -0.40 13.73 -19.67
C LEU A 175 0.39 14.04 -18.39
N GLY A 176 -0.11 14.93 -17.54
CA GLY A 176 0.48 15.20 -16.23
C GLY A 176 0.53 13.97 -15.33
N GLN A 177 -0.56 13.21 -15.25
CA GLN A 177 -0.66 11.95 -14.49
C GLN A 177 0.33 10.90 -15.02
N LEU A 178 0.42 10.73 -16.34
CA LEU A 178 1.36 9.79 -16.95
C LEU A 178 2.81 10.18 -16.66
N MET A 179 3.15 11.47 -16.77
CA MET A 179 4.47 11.97 -16.41
C MET A 179 4.77 11.72 -14.94
N ALA A 180 3.82 11.94 -14.04
CA ALA A 180 3.98 11.67 -12.61
C ALA A 180 4.22 10.18 -12.34
N ILE A 181 3.50 9.27 -13.02
CA ILE A 181 3.74 7.82 -12.91
C ILE A 181 5.15 7.47 -13.38
N ILE A 182 5.57 7.97 -14.54
CA ILE A 182 6.91 7.71 -15.09
C ILE A 182 8.00 8.20 -14.13
N LEU A 183 7.83 9.41 -13.59
CA LEU A 183 8.75 9.99 -12.60
C LEU A 183 8.78 9.17 -11.31
N GLY A 184 7.62 8.71 -10.83
CA GLY A 184 7.53 7.82 -9.66
C GLY A 184 8.25 6.50 -9.88
N VAL A 185 8.02 5.83 -11.01
CA VAL A 185 8.74 4.61 -11.38
C VAL A 185 10.24 4.87 -11.49
N GLY A 186 10.65 6.00 -12.09
CA GLY A 186 12.04 6.41 -12.20
C GLY A 186 12.70 6.64 -10.84
N ALA A 187 12.02 7.33 -9.92
CA ALA A 187 12.51 7.55 -8.56
C ALA A 187 12.69 6.23 -7.81
N MET A 188 11.71 5.32 -7.91
CA MET A 188 11.79 4.00 -7.29
C MET A 188 12.89 3.12 -7.91
N ALA A 189 13.14 3.26 -9.22
CA ALA A 189 14.23 2.56 -9.89
C ALA A 189 15.60 3.14 -9.51
N ALA A 190 15.71 4.44 -9.28
CA ALA A 190 16.96 5.08 -8.85
C ALA A 190 17.42 4.59 -7.47
N LEU A 191 16.49 4.18 -6.60
CA LEU A 191 16.82 3.56 -5.32
C LEU A 191 17.60 2.24 -5.46
N LEU A 192 17.48 1.53 -6.59
CA LEU A 192 18.29 0.34 -6.86
C LEU A 192 19.78 0.65 -6.99
N LEU A 193 20.17 1.91 -7.18
CA LEU A 193 21.58 2.32 -7.17
C LEU A 193 22.16 2.40 -5.75
N LEU A 194 21.30 2.33 -4.72
CA LEU A 194 21.68 2.36 -3.31
C LEU A 194 21.74 0.96 -2.68
N GLU A 195 21.27 -0.06 -3.39
CA GLU A 195 21.29 -1.48 -3.01
C GLU A 195 22.56 -2.18 -3.51
#